data_AF-W4RLG3-F1
#
_entry.id   AF-W4RLG3-F1
#
_cell.length_a   1.000
_cell.length_b   1.000
_cell.length_c   1.000
_cell.angle_alpha   90.00
_cell.angle_beta   90.00
_cell.angle_gamma   90.00
#
_symmetry.space_group_name_H-M   'P 1'
#
loop_
_entity.id
_entity.type
_entity.pdbx_description
1 polymer ?
#
loop_
_entity_poly.entity_id
_entity_poly.type
_entity_poly.pdbx_seq_one_letter_code
_entity_poly.pdbx_strand_id
1 'polypeptide(L)'
;MLSYINFSFYIASALLFSSLIVFTVNSGFFDAISYSFRTVFAGKEEGEKKKSFDEMTPLSELVTINANPLLMIGLLDFILMLAALFLYYI
;
A
#
# COMPACT_ATOMS: atom_id res chain seq x y z
N MET A 1 -7.26 -3.45 30.56
CA MET A 1 -7.84 -2.56 29.53
C MET A 1 -6.78 -1.88 28.68
N LEU A 2 -5.85 -1.10 29.26
CA LEU A 2 -4.78 -0.44 28.48
C LEU A 2 -3.95 -1.41 27.61
N SER A 3 -3.56 -2.57 28.15
CA SER A 3 -2.79 -3.56 27.39
C SER A 3 -3.57 -4.17 26.21
N TYR A 4 -4.89 -4.26 26.30
CA TYR A 4 -5.75 -4.72 25.20
C TYR A 4 -5.79 -3.68 24.09
N ILE A 5 -6.01 -2.41 24.45
CA ILE A 5 -6.01 -1.29 23.50
C ILE A 5 -4.67 -1.19 22.76
N ASN A 6 -3.54 -1.32 23.48
CA ASN A 6 -2.21 -1.31 22.86
C ASN A 6 -2.04 -2.47 21.87
N PHE A 7 -2.46 -3.68 22.23
CA PHE A 7 -2.34 -4.84 21.35
C PHE A 7 -3.21 -4.71 20.10
N SER A 8 -4.46 -4.27 20.26
CA SER A 8 -5.37 -3.97 19.16
C SER A 8 -4.83 -2.86 18.25
N PHE A 9 -4.18 -1.83 18.80
CA PHE A 9 -3.53 -0.78 18.01
C PHE A 9 -2.42 -1.35 17.12
N TYR A 10 -1.56 -2.21 17.66
CA TYR A 10 -0.48 -2.83 16.86
C TYR A 10 -1.04 -3.73 15.75
N ILE A 11 -2.08 -4.52 16.03
CA ILE A 11 -2.73 -5.37 15.02
C ILE A 11 -3.38 -4.52 13.92
N ALA A 12 -4.20 -3.54 14.30
CA ALA A 12 -4.89 -2.67 13.36
C ALA A 12 -3.88 -1.88 12.50
N SER A 13 -2.82 -1.36 13.12
CA SER A 13 -1.74 -0.66 12.41
C SER A 13 -1.02 -1.57 11.41
N ALA A 14 -0.71 -2.82 11.78
CA ALA A 14 -0.06 -3.76 10.87
C ALA A 14 -0.94 -4.12 9.67
N LEU A 15 -2.24 -4.35 9.91
CA LEU A 15 -3.22 -4.63 8.86
C LEU A 15 -3.40 -3.44 7.91
N LEU A 16 -3.60 -2.24 8.45
CA LEU A 16 -3.74 -1.01 7.66
C LEU A 16 -2.48 -0.71 6.85
N PHE A 17 -1.30 -0.82 7.47
CA PHE A 17 -0.04 -0.57 6.79
C PHE A 17 0.20 -1.56 5.64
N SER A 18 -0.03 -2.85 5.88
CA SER A 18 0.06 -3.89 4.84
C SER A 18 -0.92 -3.61 3.71
N SER A 19 -2.15 -3.23 4.05
CA SER A 19 -3.16 -2.93 3.04
C SER A 19 -2.85 -1.69 2.22
N LEU A 20 -2.23 -0.67 2.83
CA LEU A 20 -1.75 0.52 2.15
C LEU A 20 -0.64 0.19 1.16
N ILE A 21 0.28 -0.70 1.51
CA ILE A 21 1.32 -1.18 0.59
C ILE A 21 0.69 -1.88 -0.61
N VAL A 22 -0.20 -2.85 -0.38
CA VAL A 22 -0.87 -3.58 -1.46
C VAL A 22 -1.70 -2.63 -2.34
N PHE A 23 -2.43 -1.69 -1.72
CA PHE A 23 -3.18 -0.67 -2.44
C PHE A 23 -2.28 0.20 -3.31
N THR A 24 -1.14 0.64 -2.77
CA THR A 24 -0.16 1.48 -3.50
C THR A 24 0.40 0.73 -4.70
N VAL A 25 0.75 -0.55 -4.54
CA VAL A 25 1.24 -1.39 -5.65
C VAL A 25 0.15 -1.60 -6.71
N ASN A 26 -1.06 -2.00 -6.30
CA ASN A 26 -2.18 -2.23 -7.22
C ASN A 26 -2.64 -0.97 -7.95
N SER A 27 -2.54 0.20 -7.32
CA SER A 27 -2.96 1.47 -7.91
C SER A 27 -2.10 1.92 -9.09
N GLY A 28 -0.98 1.24 -9.36
CA GLY A 28 -0.02 1.65 -10.38
C GLY A 28 0.89 2.79 -9.93
N PHE A 29 0.86 3.17 -8.64
CA PHE A 29 1.75 4.21 -8.09
C PHE A 29 3.23 3.84 -8.31
N PHE A 30 3.60 2.58 -8.06
CA PHE A 30 4.97 2.10 -8.30
C PHE A 30 5.36 2.15 -9.78
N ASP A 31 4.43 1.88 -10.69
CA ASP A 31 4.68 1.93 -12.13
C ASP A 31 4.83 3.39 -12.59
N ALA A 32 4.00 4.30 -12.10
CA ALA A 32 4.09 5.73 -12.37
C ALA A 32 5.40 6.34 -11.85
N ILE A 33 5.84 5.97 -10.65
CA ILE A 33 7.12 6.40 -10.08
C ILE A 33 8.28 5.82 -10.91
N SER A 34 8.26 4.53 -11.22
CA SER A 34 9.31 3.89 -12.03
C SER A 34 9.44 4.52 -13.42
N TYR A 35 8.30 4.83 -14.06
CA TYR A 35 8.25 5.55 -15.33
C TYR A 35 8.80 6.98 -15.21
N SER A 36 8.45 7.70 -14.14
CA SER A 36 8.91 9.08 -13.90
C SER A 36 10.42 9.15 -13.68
N PHE A 37 10.95 8.27 -12.81
CA PHE A 37 12.39 8.14 -12.61
C PHE A 37 13.07 7.81 -13.94
N ARG A 38 12.58 6.83 -14.69
CA ARG A 38 13.16 6.51 -16.01
C ARG A 38 13.11 7.68 -16.97
N THR A 39 12.02 8.42 -17.04
CA THR A 39 11.92 9.59 -17.94
C THR A 39 12.96 10.66 -17.59
N VAL A 40 13.19 10.91 -16.31
CA VAL A 40 14.19 11.89 -15.84
C VAL A 40 15.63 11.39 -16.07
N PHE A 41 15.89 10.09 -15.88
CA PHE A 41 17.23 9.51 -15.99
C PHE A 41 17.60 9.01 -17.41
N ALA A 42 16.62 8.71 -18.28
CA ALA A 42 16.83 8.18 -19.63
C ALA A 42 17.03 9.26 -20.70
N GLY A 43 17.15 10.54 -20.33
CA GLY A 43 17.44 11.65 -21.24
C GLY A 43 18.78 11.58 -21.99
N LYS A 44 19.46 10.41 -22.02
CA LYS A 44 20.79 10.25 -22.62
C LYS A 44 21.00 8.98 -23.48
N GLU A 45 20.07 8.03 -23.53
CA GLU A 45 20.26 6.78 -24.30
C GLU A 45 19.17 6.62 -25.36
N GLU A 46 19.57 6.87 -26.61
CA GLU A 46 18.73 6.87 -27.80
C GLU A 46 18.27 5.46 -28.22
N GLY A 47 17.04 5.38 -28.72
CA GLY A 47 16.62 4.46 -29.78
C GLY A 47 16.33 3.01 -29.41
N GLU A 48 17.31 2.25 -28.92
CA GLU A 48 17.24 0.78 -28.91
C GLU A 48 16.61 0.21 -27.63
N LYS A 49 16.83 0.86 -26.48
CA LYS A 49 16.21 0.52 -25.19
C LYS A 49 14.76 0.98 -25.06
N LYS A 50 14.06 1.41 -26.12
CA LYS A 50 12.62 1.67 -26.06
C LYS A 50 11.78 0.45 -26.42
N LYS A 51 12.30 -0.46 -27.27
CA LYS A 51 11.55 -1.61 -27.80
C LYS A 51 11.51 -2.83 -26.86
N SER A 52 12.54 -3.04 -26.04
CA SER A 52 12.57 -4.15 -25.08
C SER A 52 11.76 -3.91 -23.80
N PHE A 53 11.10 -2.75 -23.68
CA PHE A 53 10.44 -2.31 -22.45
C PHE A 53 8.91 -2.34 -22.52
N ASP A 54 8.34 -2.40 -23.72
CA ASP A 54 6.91 -2.74 -23.91
C ASP A 54 6.60 -4.19 -23.46
N GLU A 55 7.65 -4.99 -23.22
CA GLU A 55 7.55 -6.36 -22.72
C GLU A 55 7.64 -6.46 -21.18
N MET A 56 7.96 -5.38 -20.46
CA MET A 56 7.99 -5.40 -18.99
C MET A 56 6.58 -5.28 -18.43
N THR A 57 6.09 -6.36 -17.81
CA THR A 57 4.81 -6.35 -17.10
C THR A 57 4.84 -5.37 -15.91
N PRO A 58 3.84 -4.48 -15.79
CA PRO A 58 3.73 -3.55 -14.66
C PRO A 58 3.59 -4.31 -13.35
N LEU A 59 4.16 -3.77 -12.27
CA LEU A 59 4.01 -4.37 -10.95
C LEU A 59 2.55 -4.38 -10.50
N SER A 60 1.76 -3.38 -10.91
CA SER A 60 0.31 -3.36 -10.64
C SER A 60 -0.45 -4.50 -11.31
N GLU A 61 0.05 -5.03 -12.43
CA GLU A 61 -0.59 -6.11 -13.18
C GLU A 61 -0.15 -7.49 -12.68
N LEU A 62 1.05 -7.57 -12.12
CA LEU A 62 1.57 -8.76 -11.43
C LEU A 62 0.90 -9.00 -10.07
N VAL A 63 0.54 -7.92 -9.36
CA VAL A 63 -0.13 -8.01 -8.07
C VAL A 63 -1.64 -7.84 -8.27
N THR A 64 -2.35 -8.96 -8.41
CA THR A 64 -3.82 -8.99 -8.52
C THR A 64 -4.53 -9.13 -7.18
N ILE A 65 -3.78 -9.00 -6.07
CA ILE A 65 -4.29 -9.21 -4.71
C ILE A 65 -5.26 -8.08 -4.37
N ASN A 66 -6.54 -8.38 -4.18
CA ASN A 66 -7.52 -7.37 -3.80
C ASN A 66 -7.24 -6.84 -2.38
N ALA A 67 -6.72 -5.60 -2.27
CA ALA A 67 -6.41 -4.95 -1.00
C ALA A 67 -7.66 -4.53 -0.19
N ASN A 68 -8.82 -4.44 -0.85
CA ASN A 68 -10.05 -3.90 -0.28
C ASN A 68 -10.51 -4.62 1.01
N PRO A 69 -10.56 -5.96 1.09
CA PRO A 69 -10.92 -6.65 2.34
C PRO A 69 -9.93 -6.41 3.47
N LEU A 70 -8.63 -6.33 3.18
CA LEU A 70 -7.61 -6.11 4.21
C LEU A 70 -7.70 -4.70 4.80
N LEU A 71 -7.94 -3.70 3.95
CA LEU A 71 -8.15 -2.31 4.36
C LEU A 71 -9.41 -2.19 5.21
N MET A 72 -10.51 -2.84 4.80
CA MET A 72 -11.79 -2.77 5.49
C MET A 72 -11.71 -3.37 6.88
N ILE A 73 -11.09 -4.55 7.03
CA ILE A 73 -10.88 -5.20 8.33
C ILE A 73 -10.00 -4.34 9.23
N GLY A 74 -8.86 -3.86 8.72
CA GLY A 74 -7.94 -3.01 9.49
C GLY A 74 -8.59 -1.70 9.94
N LEU A 75 -9.42 -1.07 9.10
CA LEU A 75 -10.11 0.17 9.44
C LEU A 75 -11.16 -0.05 10.52
N LEU A 76 -11.91 -1.16 10.42
CA LEU A 76 -12.96 -1.50 11.38
C LEU A 76 -12.34 -1.80 12.77
N ASP A 77 -11.26 -2.58 12.81
CA ASP A 77 -10.49 -2.83 14.04
C ASP A 77 -9.90 -1.55 14.62
N PHE A 78 -9.40 -0.65 13.78
CA PHE A 78 -8.86 0.64 14.22
C PHE A 78 -9.94 1.51 14.87
N ILE A 79 -11.13 1.60 14.26
CA ILE A 79 -12.27 2.36 14.81
C ILE A 79 -12.74 1.76 16.14
N LEU A 80 -12.84 0.43 16.23
CA LEU A 80 -13.21 -0.26 17.47
C LEU A 80 -12.18 -0.01 18.59
N MET A 81 -10.90 -0.02 18.25
CA MET A 81 -9.82 0.31 19.19
C MET A 81 -9.90 1.77 19.66
N LEU A 82 -10.18 2.73 18.77
CA LEU A 82 -10.40 4.13 19.14
C LEU A 82 -11.61 4.30 20.08
N ALA A 83 -12.70 3.58 19.82
CA ALA A 83 -13.88 3.59 20.69
C ALA A 83 -13.54 3.03 22.09
N ALA A 84 -12.77 1.95 22.16
CA ALA A 84 -12.31 1.38 23.44
C ALA A 84 -11.39 2.33 24.20
N LEU A 85 -10.53 3.08 23.50
CA LEU A 85 -9.66 4.10 24.10
C LEU A 85 -10.48 5.29 24.63
N PHE A 86 -11.50 5.73 23.90
CA PHE A 86 -12.41 6.78 24.35
C PHE A 86 -13.16 6.36 25.63
N LEU A 87 -13.70 5.13 25.67
CA LEU A 87 -14.36 4.58 26.85
C LEU A 87 -13.40 4.35 28.03
N TYR A 88 -12.11 4.12 27.79
CA TYR A 88 -11.13 3.96 28.86
C TYR A 88 -10.82 5.28 29.58
N TYR A 89 -10.99 6.41 28.90
CA TYR A 89 -10.67 7.74 29.43
C TYR A 89 -11.88 8.48 30.06
N ILE A 90 -13.09 8.03 29.78
CA ILE A 90 -14.33 8.45 30.46
C ILE A 90 -14.47 7.72 31.80
#